data_AF-A0A6F8SK88-F1
#
_entry.id   AF-A0A6F8SK88-F1
#
_cell.length_a   1.000
_cell.length_b   1.000
_cell.length_c   1.000
_cell.angle_alpha   90.00
_cell.angle_beta   90.00
_cell.angle_gamma   90.00
#
_symmetry.space_group_name_H-M   'P 1'
#
loop_
_entity.id
_entity.type
_entity.pdbx_description
1 polymer ?
#
loop_
_entity_poly.entity_id
_entity_poly.type
_entity_poly.pdbx_seq_one_letter_code
_entity_poly.pdbx_strand_id
1 'polypeptide(L)'
;MLIKCPECGADVSNRACACVKCGCPLGGDADEGSGTVIVYGLSQMNLIGGSLKIYANGVHAGTVKKHGVLEFSIRENSIITTKCGINPSKGVIEVKVGRTTKIKYDYNRITGCLVPQIVDEVVNRPAF
;
A
#
# COMPACT_ATOMS: atom_id res chain seq x y z
N MET A 1 9.15 21.79 -24.20
CA MET A 1 10.05 20.72 -24.69
C MET A 1 9.18 19.52 -25.01
N LEU A 2 9.39 18.85 -26.14
CA LEU A 2 8.68 17.61 -26.46
C LEU A 2 9.56 16.42 -26.02
N ILE A 3 8.95 15.45 -25.35
CA ILE A 3 9.52 14.16 -25.00
C ILE A 3 8.93 13.09 -25.90
N LYS A 4 9.68 12.03 -26.15
CA LYS A 4 9.14 10.85 -26.83
C LYS A 4 8.42 9.97 -25.83
N CYS A 5 7.21 9.54 -26.18
CA CYS A 5 6.50 8.53 -25.40
C CYS A 5 7.27 7.20 -25.46
N PRO A 6 7.52 6.54 -24.32
CA PRO A 6 8.26 5.27 -24.29
C PRO A 6 7.46 4.10 -24.88
N GLU A 7 6.13 4.19 -24.92
CA GLU A 7 5.25 3.13 -25.41
C GLU A 7 4.97 3.23 -26.92
N CYS A 8 4.68 4.43 -27.42
CA CYS A 8 4.27 4.61 -28.83
C CYS A 8 5.28 5.40 -29.69
N GLY A 9 6.35 5.94 -29.10
CA GLY A 9 7.36 6.72 -29.79
C GLY A 9 6.88 8.09 -30.30
N ALA A 10 5.63 8.48 -30.05
CA ALA A 10 5.09 9.76 -30.47
C ALA A 10 5.72 10.92 -29.69
N ASP A 11 5.86 12.07 -30.36
CA ASP A 11 6.28 13.31 -29.73
C ASP A 11 5.14 13.89 -28.89
N VAL A 12 5.38 14.04 -27.60
CA VAL A 12 4.40 14.55 -26.63
C VAL A 12 5.01 15.68 -25.83
N SER A 13 4.17 16.64 -25.42
CA SER A 13 4.63 17.73 -24.57
C SER A 13 5.11 17.19 -23.22
N ASN A 14 6.27 17.64 -22.72
CA ASN A 14 6.81 17.20 -21.42
C ASN A 14 5.95 17.63 -20.21
N ARG A 15 4.93 18.46 -20.44
CA ARG A 15 3.92 18.85 -19.45
C ARG A 15 2.65 18.03 -19.52
N ALA A 16 2.51 17.14 -20.50
CA ALA A 16 1.31 16.33 -20.66
C ALA A 16 1.29 15.20 -19.62
N CYS A 17 0.19 15.09 -18.84
CA CYS A 17 0.02 14.00 -17.87
C CYS A 17 -0.02 12.63 -18.55
N ALA A 18 -0.56 12.55 -19.77
CA ALA A 18 -0.61 11.33 -20.56
C ALA A 18 -0.39 11.60 -22.05
N CYS A 19 0.04 10.57 -22.77
CA CYS A 19 0.22 10.58 -24.20
C CYS A 19 -1.14 10.72 -24.90
N VAL A 20 -1.30 11.77 -25.70
CA VAL A 20 -2.53 12.01 -26.48
C VAL A 20 -2.76 10.96 -27.59
N LYS A 21 -1.75 10.16 -27.94
CA LYS A 21 -1.83 9.12 -28.97
C LYS A 21 -2.19 7.74 -28.41
N CYS A 22 -1.58 7.33 -27.29
CA CYS A 22 -1.77 5.97 -26.74
C CYS A 22 -2.31 5.94 -25.31
N GLY A 23 -2.42 7.08 -24.62
CA GLY A 23 -2.87 7.15 -23.23
C GLY A 23 -1.80 6.85 -22.17
N CYS A 24 -0.55 6.55 -22.57
CA CYS A 24 0.54 6.27 -21.63
C CYS A 24 0.83 7.48 -20.70
N PRO A 25 0.87 7.34 -19.37
CA PRO A 25 1.16 8.45 -18.46
C PRO A 25 2.61 8.92 -18.61
N LEU A 26 2.81 10.20 -18.89
CA LEU A 26 4.11 10.83 -19.18
C LEU A 26 4.55 11.84 -18.12
N GLY A 27 3.68 12.15 -17.16
CA GLY A 27 4.02 12.95 -15.99
C GLY A 27 4.79 12.12 -14.98
N GLY A 28 6.09 12.35 -14.87
CA GLY A 28 6.84 12.01 -13.67
C GLY A 28 6.48 13.01 -12.59
N ASP A 29 5.59 12.62 -11.68
CA ASP A 29 5.64 12.89 -10.24
C ASP A 29 4.30 12.41 -9.63
N ALA A 30 4.40 11.38 -8.78
CA ALA A 30 3.38 10.84 -7.88
C ALA A 30 2.06 10.35 -8.51
N ASP A 31 2.02 9.05 -8.82
CA ASP A 31 1.01 8.15 -8.25
C ASP A 31 -0.47 8.61 -8.39
N GLU A 32 -0.86 9.21 -9.51
CA GLU A 32 -2.22 9.69 -9.77
C GLU A 32 -3.15 8.52 -10.14
N GLY A 33 -3.33 7.62 -9.18
CA GLY A 33 -4.03 6.35 -9.37
C GLY A 33 -3.36 5.16 -8.70
N SER A 34 -2.34 5.36 -7.87
CA SER A 34 -1.90 4.30 -6.95
C SER A 34 -2.25 4.68 -5.51
N GLY A 35 -2.61 3.67 -4.71
CA GLY A 35 -2.85 3.81 -3.28
C GLY A 35 -1.58 3.43 -2.55
N THR A 36 -1.10 4.28 -1.65
CA THR A 36 0.04 3.92 -0.81
C THR A 36 -0.47 3.19 0.43
N VAL A 37 0.06 2.00 0.70
CA VAL A 37 -0.30 1.23 1.89
C VAL A 37 0.91 1.17 2.81
N ILE A 38 0.73 1.69 4.02
CA ILE A 38 1.75 1.71 5.06
C ILE A 38 1.29 0.77 6.16
N VAL A 39 1.97 -0.37 6.28
CA VAL A 39 1.72 -1.39 7.30
C VAL A 39 2.74 -1.25 8.43
N TYR A 40 2.26 -0.90 9.61
CA TYR A 40 3.08 -0.87 10.82
C TYR A 40 3.10 -2.23 11.48
N GLY A 41 4.31 -2.68 11.84
CA GLY A 41 4.52 -3.89 12.62
C GLY A 41 3.97 -3.77 14.04
N LEU A 42 3.82 -4.93 14.68
CA LEU A 42 3.41 -5.00 16.08
C LEU A 42 4.40 -4.22 16.95
N SER A 43 3.90 -3.18 17.61
CA SER A 43 4.66 -2.34 18.54
C SER A 43 4.58 -2.86 19.99
N GLN A 44 3.85 -3.95 20.25
CA GLN A 44 3.69 -4.47 21.61
C GLN A 44 4.98 -5.15 22.09
N MET A 45 5.57 -4.59 23.16
CA MET A 45 6.88 -5.00 23.69
C MET A 45 6.94 -6.47 24.14
N ASN A 46 5.80 -7.09 24.49
CA ASN A 46 5.74 -8.46 25.03
C ASN A 46 5.68 -9.59 23.98
N LEU A 47 5.57 -9.32 22.68
CA LEU A 47 5.68 -10.39 21.68
C LEU A 47 7.16 -10.62 21.31
N ILE A 48 7.71 -11.73 21.80
CA ILE A 48 9.03 -12.24 21.42
C ILE A 48 8.83 -13.07 20.13
N GLY A 49 9.47 -12.67 19.03
CA GLY A 49 9.43 -13.43 17.76
C GLY A 49 8.23 -13.15 16.83
N GLY A 50 7.41 -12.12 17.11
CA GLY A 50 6.26 -11.79 16.26
C GLY A 50 6.66 -11.21 14.91
N SER A 51 6.54 -12.02 13.86
CA SER A 51 6.60 -11.56 12.46
C SER A 51 5.20 -11.56 11.86
N LEU A 52 4.88 -10.49 11.13
CA LEU A 52 3.66 -10.34 10.35
C LEU A 52 4.01 -10.58 8.90
N LYS A 53 3.32 -11.51 8.25
CA LYS A 53 3.39 -11.72 6.80
C LYS A 53 2.22 -10.98 6.17
N ILE A 54 2.52 -10.03 5.30
CA ILE A 54 1.55 -9.22 4.59
C ILE A 54 1.35 -9.83 3.21
N TYR A 55 0.09 -10.04 2.85
CA TYR A 55 -0.33 -10.52 1.55
C TYR A 55 -1.24 -9.47 0.92
N ALA A 56 -0.89 -8.97 -0.25
CA ALA A 56 -1.75 -8.08 -1.04
C ALA A 56 -2.44 -8.91 -2.12
N ASN A 57 -3.78 -8.93 -2.14
CA ASN A 57 -4.58 -9.71 -3.08
C ASN A 57 -4.21 -11.21 -3.12
N GLY A 58 -3.82 -11.77 -1.96
CA GLY A 58 -3.33 -13.14 -1.84
C GLY A 58 -1.85 -13.35 -2.23
N VAL A 59 -1.22 -12.37 -2.86
CA VAL A 59 0.23 -12.39 -3.19
C VAL A 59 1.03 -11.92 -1.98
N HIS A 60 2.10 -12.65 -1.64
CA HIS A 60 2.97 -12.26 -0.52
C HIS A 60 3.68 -10.94 -0.85
N ALA A 61 3.27 -9.85 -0.18
CA ALA A 61 3.82 -8.52 -0.38
C ALA A 61 5.10 -8.31 0.42
N GLY A 62 5.18 -8.91 1.62
CA GLY A 62 6.35 -8.77 2.46
C GLY A 62 6.17 -9.35 3.86
N THR A 63 7.23 -9.31 4.65
CA THR A 63 7.21 -9.72 6.05
C THR A 63 7.74 -8.59 6.92
N VAL A 64 6.91 -8.11 7.85
CA VAL A 64 7.26 -7.07 8.81
C VAL A 64 7.60 -7.72 10.15
N LYS A 65 8.77 -7.36 10.68
CA LYS A 65 9.17 -7.71 12.05
C LYS A 65 8.60 -6.69 13.04
N LYS A 66 8.70 -7.00 14.34
CA LYS A 66 8.36 -6.08 15.44
C LYS A 66 8.99 -4.69 15.23
N HIS A 67 8.22 -3.61 15.40
CA HIS A 67 8.60 -2.21 15.10
C HIS A 67 9.01 -1.91 13.65
N GLY A 68 8.90 -2.85 12.72
CA GLY A 68 9.13 -2.59 11.30
C GLY A 68 7.98 -1.81 10.67
N VAL A 69 8.25 -1.20 9.53
CA VAL A 69 7.22 -0.65 8.65
C VAL A 69 7.39 -1.28 7.27
N LEU A 70 6.29 -1.59 6.60
CA LEU A 70 6.28 -2.01 5.20
C LEU A 70 5.40 -1.05 4.44
N GLU A 71 5.99 -0.44 3.43
CA GLU A 71 5.34 0.54 2.56
C GLU A 71 5.34 -0.04 1.16
N PHE A 72 4.16 -0.12 0.54
CA PHE A 72 4.02 -0.55 -0.84
C PHE A 72 2.88 0.18 -1.53
N SER A 73 3.07 0.45 -2.82
CA SER A 73 2.07 1.11 -3.66
C SER A 73 1.19 0.06 -4.34
N ILE A 74 -0.12 0.20 -4.24
CA ILE A 74 -1.13 -0.62 -4.93
C ILE A 74 -1.67 0.15 -6.14
N ARG A 75 -1.84 -0.50 -7.29
CA ARG A 75 -2.39 0.13 -8.51
C ARG A 75 -3.91 -0.09 -8.66
N GLU A 76 -4.48 -0.98 -7.85
CA GLU A 76 -5.89 -1.34 -7.87
C GLU A 76 -6.36 -1.71 -6.45
N ASN A 77 -7.67 -1.73 -6.24
CA ASN A 77 -8.26 -2.09 -4.96
C ASN A 77 -7.75 -3.47 -4.53
N SER A 78 -7.07 -3.52 -3.41
CA SER A 78 -6.35 -4.71 -2.97
C SER A 78 -6.83 -5.13 -1.61
N ILE A 79 -6.90 -6.44 -1.39
CA ILE A 79 -7.23 -7.00 -0.08
C ILE A 79 -5.91 -7.29 0.63
N ILE A 80 -5.63 -6.56 1.70
CA ILE A 80 -4.46 -6.78 2.53
C ILE A 80 -4.81 -7.82 3.58
N THR A 81 -4.24 -9.00 3.45
CA THR A 81 -4.32 -10.07 4.44
C THR A 81 -3.02 -10.16 5.19
N THR A 82 -3.09 -10.04 6.50
CA THR A 82 -1.92 -10.09 7.37
C THR A 82 -2.02 -11.30 8.27
N LYS A 83 -1.01 -12.17 8.21
CA LYS A 83 -0.90 -13.36 9.04
C LYS A 83 0.18 -13.17 10.08
N CYS A 84 -0.12 -13.43 11.34
CA CYS A 84 0.89 -13.48 12.39
C CYS A 84 1.50 -14.90 12.44
N GLY A 85 2.83 -15.01 12.60
CA GLY A 85 3.47 -16.31 12.82
C GLY A 85 3.11 -16.97 14.17
N ILE A 86 2.60 -16.19 15.13
CA ILE A 86 2.32 -16.65 16.50
C ILE A 86 0.87 -17.15 16.65
N ASN A 87 -0.06 -16.69 15.80
CA ASN A 87 -1.46 -17.05 15.88
C ASN A 87 -2.08 -17.18 14.47
N PRO A 88 -2.90 -18.21 14.17
CA PRO A 88 -3.51 -18.39 12.86
C PRO A 88 -4.54 -17.32 12.48
N SER A 89 -4.93 -16.41 13.39
CA SER A 89 -5.85 -15.32 13.07
C SER A 89 -5.27 -14.41 11.99
N LYS A 90 -6.05 -14.25 10.92
CA LYS A 90 -5.72 -13.42 9.77
C LYS A 90 -6.42 -12.06 9.94
N GLY A 91 -5.66 -10.98 9.97
CA GLY A 91 -6.23 -9.64 9.81
C GLY A 91 -6.49 -9.41 8.33
N VAL A 92 -7.74 -9.19 7.93
CA VAL A 92 -8.09 -8.88 6.54
C VAL A 92 -8.62 -7.47 6.50
N ILE A 93 -8.10 -6.65 5.59
CA ILE A 93 -8.52 -5.28 5.39
C ILE A 93 -8.50 -4.91 3.91
N GLU A 94 -9.54 -4.22 3.47
CA GLU A 94 -9.67 -3.76 2.10
C GLU A 94 -9.09 -2.35 1.99
N VAL A 95 -8.13 -2.16 1.09
CA VAL A 95 -7.54 -0.85 0.81
C VAL A 95 -7.95 -0.40 -0.59
N LYS A 96 -8.35 0.87 -0.68
CA LYS A 96 -8.75 1.49 -1.95
C LYS A 96 -7.57 2.21 -2.57
N VAL A 97 -7.50 2.11 -3.88
CA VAL A 97 -6.51 2.84 -4.69
C VAL A 97 -6.79 4.36 -4.65
N GLY A 98 -5.76 5.19 -4.74
CA GLY A 98 -5.88 6.67 -4.67
C GLY A 98 -5.96 7.24 -3.26
N ARG A 99 -5.71 6.43 -2.22
CA ARG A 99 -5.60 6.88 -0.83
C ARG A 99 -4.35 6.31 -0.19
N THR A 100 -3.74 7.08 0.69
CA THR A 100 -2.68 6.59 1.57
C THR A 100 -3.32 6.00 2.82
N THR A 101 -3.25 4.67 2.97
CA THR A 101 -3.86 3.96 4.10
C THR A 101 -2.77 3.49 5.07
N LYS A 102 -2.82 4.00 6.31
CA LYS A 102 -1.94 3.58 7.41
C LYS A 102 -2.64 2.54 8.26
N ILE A 103 -2.08 1.34 8.28
CA ILE A 103 -2.64 0.20 9.01
C ILE A 103 -1.71 -0.14 10.17
N LYS A 104 -2.22 -0.03 11.40
CA LYS A 104 -1.62 -0.67 12.58
C LYS A 104 -2.30 -1.99 12.86
N TYR A 105 -1.57 -2.87 13.51
CA TYR A 105 -2.14 -4.09 14.07
C TYR A 105 -2.08 -4.00 15.58
N ASP A 106 -3.24 -4.15 16.23
CA ASP A 106 -3.30 -4.37 17.65
C ASP A 106 -3.47 -5.86 17.93
N TYR A 107 -2.66 -6.39 18.85
CA TYR A 107 -2.77 -7.77 19.28
C TYR A 107 -3.61 -7.82 20.56
N ASN A 108 -4.83 -8.32 20.45
CA ASN A 108 -5.69 -8.47 21.60
C ASN A 108 -5.24 -9.70 22.40
N ARG A 109 -4.67 -9.46 23.59
CA ARG A 109 -4.16 -10.55 24.45
C ARG A 109 -5.26 -11.39 25.09
N ILE A 110 -6.49 -10.85 25.19
CA ILE A 110 -7.63 -11.53 25.79
C ILE A 110 -8.18 -12.56 24.80
N THR A 111 -8.29 -12.19 23.52
CA THR A 111 -8.83 -13.08 22.47
C THR A 111 -7.75 -13.80 21.66
N GLY A 112 -6.48 -13.41 21.81
CA GLY A 112 -5.37 -13.87 20.97
C GLY A 112 -5.45 -13.35 19.52
N CYS A 113 -6.45 -12.54 19.18
CA CYS A 113 -6.69 -12.12 17.80
C CYS A 113 -5.87 -10.89 17.42
N LEU A 114 -5.34 -10.93 16.20
CA LEU A 114 -4.72 -9.78 15.56
C LEU A 114 -5.83 -8.91 14.93
N VAL A 115 -6.04 -7.72 15.46
CA VAL A 115 -7.05 -6.78 14.98
C VAL A 115 -6.36 -5.71 14.14
N PRO A 116 -6.60 -5.66 12.82
CA PRO A 116 -6.14 -4.54 11.99
C PRO A 116 -6.92 -3.28 12.39
N GLN A 117 -6.22 -2.17 12.53
CA GLN A 117 -6.80 -0.84 12.73
C GLN A 117 -6.24 0.14 11.71
N ILE A 118 -7.14 0.81 11.00
CA ILE A 118 -6.80 1.94 10.13
C ILE A 118 -6.54 3.13 11.05
N VAL A 119 -5.30 3.58 11.11
CA VAL A 119 -4.90 4.73 11.93
C VAL A 119 -5.18 6.02 11.17
N ASP A 120 -5.05 5.99 9.85
CA ASP A 120 -5.12 7.17 9.01
C ASP A 120 -5.49 6.75 7.58
N GLU A 121 -6.45 7.45 6.98
CA GLU A 121 -6.75 7.39 5.56
C GLU A 121 -6.59 8.80 4.97
N VAL A 122 -5.43 9.08 4.38
CA VAL A 122 -5.23 10.36 3.69
C VAL A 122 -5.67 10.15 2.26
N VAL A 123 -6.83 10.73 1.91
CA VAL A 123 -7.17 10.91 0.50
C VAL A 123 -6.11 11.84 -0.07
N ASN A 124 -5.35 11.39 -1.07
CA ASN A 124 -4.51 12.29 -1.86
C ASN A 124 -5.47 13.23 -2.60
N ARG A 125 -5.89 14.29 -1.91
CA ARG A 125 -6.69 15.35 -2.50
C ARG A 125 -5.70 16.14 -3.35
N PRO A 126 -5.90 16.24 -4.68
CA PRO A 126 -5.10 17.19 -5.45
C PRO A 126 -5.32 18.56 -4.82
N ALA A 127 -4.23 19.20 -4.40
CA ALA A 127 -4.27 20.60 -4.02
C ALA A 127 -4.69 21.37 -5.27
N PHE A 128 -5.89 21.98 -5.19
CA PHE A 128 -6.47 22.83 -6.23
C PHE A 128 -5.60 24.08 -6.47
#